data_AF-A0A950I106-F1
#
_entry.id   AF-A0A950I106-F1
#
_cell.length_a   1.000
_cell.length_b   1.000
_cell.length_c   1.000
_cell.angle_alpha   90.00
_cell.angle_beta   90.00
_cell.angle_gamma   90.00
#
_symmetry.space_group_name_H-M   'P 1'
#
loop_
_entity.id
_entity.type
_entity.pdbx_description
1 polymer ?
#
loop_
_entity_poly.entity_id
_entity_poly.type
_entity_poly.pdbx_seq_one_letter_code
_entity_poly.pdbx_strand_id
1 'polypeptide(L)'
;MASSSVNLTIDQALLQAIEAHKSQKLHDAERLYRAILQVQPAHPDANHNFGLLALGIGKPEVAIPHLKAARDANPKQEQFWISYIHALIQANRAVEAGKAIEDGKRIGLSGKAARVLEQRLGV
;
A
#
# COMPACT_ATOMS: atom_id res chain seq x y z
N MET A 1 24.49 -16.16 -7.76
CA MET A 1 23.80 -16.24 -9.08
C MET A 1 22.27 -16.29 -8.95
N ALA A 2 21.67 -16.88 -7.91
CA ALA A 2 20.20 -17.01 -7.79
C ALA A 2 19.42 -15.70 -7.54
N SER A 3 20.04 -14.65 -6.99
CA SER A 3 19.35 -13.39 -6.65
C SER A 3 18.94 -12.56 -7.87
N SER A 4 19.71 -12.63 -8.97
CA SER A 4 19.43 -11.83 -10.17
C SER A 4 18.28 -12.40 -11.00
N SER A 5 18.15 -13.73 -11.08
CA SER A 5 17.05 -14.41 -11.78
C SER A 5 15.72 -14.29 -11.03
N VAL A 6 15.75 -14.39 -9.70
CA VAL A 6 14.54 -14.25 -8.86
C VAL A 6 14.00 -12.81 -8.91
N ASN A 7 14.87 -11.80 -8.86
CA ASN A 7 14.45 -10.39 -9.00
C ASN A 7 13.77 -10.12 -10.36
N LEU A 8 14.34 -10.64 -11.46
CA LEU A 8 13.72 -10.51 -12.79
C LEU A 8 12.32 -11.14 -12.86
N THR A 9 12.11 -12.29 -12.20
CA THR A 9 10.79 -12.93 -12.15
C THR A 9 9.77 -12.18 -11.29
N ILE A 10 10.23 -11.51 -10.23
CA ILE A 10 9.35 -10.73 -9.36
C ILE A 10 8.90 -9.45 -10.04
N ASP A 11 9.81 -8.75 -10.73
CA ASP A 11 9.47 -7.56 -11.50
C ASP A 11 8.45 -7.88 -12.61
N GLN A 12 8.62 -9.01 -13.31
CA GLN A 12 7.66 -9.48 -14.32
C GLN A 12 6.30 -9.82 -13.71
N ALA A 13 6.28 -10.56 -12.59
CA ALA A 13 5.05 -10.88 -11.89
C ALA A 13 4.33 -9.62 -11.38
N LEU A 14 5.09 -8.62 -10.91
CA LEU A 14 4.55 -7.34 -10.46
C LEU A 14 3.90 -6.57 -11.60
N LEU A 15 4.54 -6.49 -12.77
CA LEU A 15 3.96 -5.86 -13.95
C LEU A 15 2.65 -6.54 -14.38
N GLN A 16 2.61 -7.88 -14.38
CA GLN A 16 1.39 -8.64 -14.69
C GLN A 16 0.29 -8.41 -13.65
N ALA A 17 0.64 -8.34 -12.36
CA ALA A 17 -0.33 -8.08 -11.29
C ALA A 17 -0.97 -6.69 -11.46
N ILE A 18 -0.14 -5.68 -11.76
CA ILE A 18 -0.58 -4.30 -12.02
C ILE A 18 -1.49 -4.25 -13.24
N GLU A 19 -1.14 -4.95 -14.32
CA GLU A 19 -1.97 -4.99 -15.53
C GLU A 19 -3.32 -5.68 -15.28
N ALA A 20 -3.31 -6.81 -14.58
CA ALA A 20 -4.54 -7.49 -14.18
C ALA A 20 -5.44 -6.58 -13.32
N HIS A 21 -4.86 -5.84 -12.37
CA HIS A 21 -5.58 -4.90 -11.51
C HIS A 21 -6.20 -3.76 -12.34
N LYS A 22 -5.43 -3.14 -13.23
CA LYS A 22 -5.92 -2.09 -14.14
C LYS A 22 -7.06 -2.59 -15.04
N SER A 23 -6.93 -3.83 -15.51
CA SER A 23 -7.93 -4.53 -16.33
C SER A 23 -9.13 -5.09 -15.53
N GLN A 24 -9.29 -4.75 -14.24
CA GLN A 24 -10.36 -5.24 -13.36
C GLN A 24 -10.42 -6.76 -13.21
N LYS A 25 -9.33 -7.47 -13.52
CA LYS A 25 -9.17 -8.91 -13.27
C LYS A 25 -8.72 -9.13 -11.83
N LEU A 26 -9.62 -8.83 -10.89
CA LEU A 26 -9.30 -8.71 -9.46
C LEU A 26 -8.72 -10.01 -8.87
N HIS A 27 -9.25 -11.17 -9.25
CA HIS A 27 -8.75 -12.48 -8.80
C HIS A 27 -7.32 -12.77 -9.29
N ASP A 28 -7.01 -12.43 -10.55
CA ASP A 28 -5.66 -12.61 -11.10
C ASP A 28 -4.66 -11.67 -10.43
N ALA A 29 -5.04 -10.41 -10.23
CA ALA A 29 -4.23 -9.42 -9.53
C ALA A 29 -3.91 -9.87 -8.11
N GLU A 30 -4.91 -10.29 -7.34
CA GLU A 30 -4.73 -10.80 -5.98
C GLU A 30 -3.79 -12.01 -5.95
N ARG A 31 -4.00 -12.99 -6.84
CA ARG A 31 -3.15 -14.19 -6.91
C ARG A 31 -1.68 -13.82 -7.17
N LEU A 32 -1.44 -12.91 -8.11
CA LEU A 32 -0.08 -12.49 -8.47
C LEU A 32 0.58 -11.67 -7.35
N TYR A 33 -0.13 -10.72 -6.73
CA TYR A 33 0.40 -9.99 -5.58
C TYR A 33 0.73 -10.92 -4.41
N ARG A 34 -0.16 -11.87 -4.08
CA ARG A 34 0.11 -12.87 -3.03
C ARG A 34 1.33 -13.72 -3.34
N ALA A 35 1.51 -14.14 -4.59
CA ALA A 35 2.68 -14.92 -5.01
C ALA A 35 3.99 -14.13 -4.83
N ILE A 36 4.01 -12.83 -5.17
CA ILE A 36 5.16 -11.97 -4.92
C ILE A 36 5.44 -11.86 -3.42
N LEU A 37 4.40 -11.61 -2.62
CA LEU A 37 4.51 -11.42 -1.17
C LEU A 37 4.88 -12.71 -0.41
N GLN A 38 4.64 -13.90 -0.98
CA GLN A 38 5.16 -15.15 -0.44
C GLN A 38 6.69 -15.25 -0.54
N VAL A 39 7.28 -14.68 -1.59
CA VAL A 39 8.74 -14.69 -1.82
C VAL A 39 9.41 -13.49 -1.15
N GLN A 40 8.79 -12.31 -1.24
CA GLN A 40 9.26 -11.07 -0.64
C GLN A 40 8.16 -10.41 0.21
N PRO A 41 8.00 -10.82 1.48
CA PRO A 41 6.93 -10.30 2.34
C PRO A 41 6.95 -8.78 2.54
N ALA A 42 8.13 -8.16 2.48
CA ALA A 42 8.33 -6.71 2.62
C ALA A 42 8.43 -5.97 1.28
N HIS A 43 8.08 -6.58 0.14
CA HIS A 43 8.16 -5.92 -1.15
C HIS A 43 7.25 -4.67 -1.16
N PRO A 44 7.80 -3.46 -1.35
CA PRO A 44 7.05 -2.23 -1.16
C PRO A 44 5.87 -2.10 -2.14
N ASP A 45 6.13 -2.25 -3.44
CA ASP A 45 5.10 -2.01 -4.47
C ASP A 45 4.01 -3.08 -4.50
N ALA A 46 4.36 -4.36 -4.29
CA ALA A 46 3.37 -5.43 -4.20
C ALA A 46 2.44 -5.24 -3.00
N ASN A 47 2.98 -4.89 -1.82
CA ASN A 47 2.19 -4.56 -0.64
C ASN A 47 1.31 -3.33 -0.89
N HIS A 48 1.87 -2.28 -1.50
CA HIS A 48 1.11 -1.08 -1.79
C HIS A 48 -0.08 -1.35 -2.71
N ASN A 49 0.18 -2.00 -3.85
CA ASN A 49 -0.83 -2.26 -4.85
C ASN A 49 -1.88 -3.29 -4.39
N PHE A 50 -1.48 -4.29 -3.60
CA PHE A 50 -2.43 -5.22 -3.00
C PHE A 50 -3.34 -4.53 -1.96
N GLY A 51 -2.77 -3.61 -1.17
CA GLY A 51 -3.56 -2.74 -0.29
C GLY A 51 -4.57 -1.87 -1.05
N LEU A 52 -4.15 -1.27 -2.17
CA LEU A 52 -5.05 -0.51 -3.04
C LEU A 52 -6.16 -1.38 -3.65
N LEU A 53 -5.83 -2.60 -4.09
CA LEU A 53 -6.82 -3.58 -4.56
C LEU A 53 -7.86 -3.86 -3.48
N ALA A 54 -7.42 -4.13 -2.25
CA ALA A 54 -8.28 -4.40 -1.11
C ALA A 54 -9.20 -3.20 -0.76
N LEU A 55 -8.68 -1.97 -0.82
CA LEU A 55 -9.51 -0.77 -0.67
C LEU A 55 -10.56 -0.64 -1.79
N GLY A 56 -10.16 -0.89 -3.04
CA GLY A 56 -11.06 -0.82 -4.20
C GLY A 56 -12.25 -1.77 -4.12
N ILE A 57 -12.13 -2.87 -3.36
CA ILE A 57 -13.20 -3.84 -3.12
C ILE A 57 -13.85 -3.71 -1.74
N GLY A 58 -13.66 -2.58 -1.05
CA GLY A 58 -14.31 -2.27 0.22
C GLY A 58 -13.79 -3.10 1.42
N LYS A 59 -12.53 -3.53 1.40
CA LYS A 59 -11.89 -4.30 2.48
C LYS A 59 -10.73 -3.53 3.13
N PRO A 60 -10.99 -2.40 3.82
CA PRO A 60 -9.94 -1.57 4.39
C PRO A 60 -9.14 -2.29 5.49
N GLU A 61 -9.75 -3.16 6.30
CA GLU A 61 -9.03 -3.94 7.32
C GLU A 61 -8.01 -4.92 6.72
N VAL A 62 -8.27 -5.45 5.52
CA VAL A 62 -7.29 -6.26 4.78
C VAL A 62 -6.17 -5.38 4.23
N ALA A 63 -6.48 -4.16 3.80
CA ALA A 63 -5.51 -3.26 3.19
C ALA A 63 -4.47 -2.73 4.20
N ILE A 64 -4.88 -2.43 5.43
CA ILE A 64 -4.06 -1.80 6.46
C ILE A 64 -2.68 -2.48 6.67
N PRO A 65 -2.58 -3.80 6.95
CA PRO A 65 -1.29 -4.44 7.19
C PRO A 65 -0.35 -4.36 5.97
N HIS A 66 -0.91 -4.45 4.75
CA HIS A 66 -0.11 -4.34 3.53
C HIS A 66 0.37 -2.91 3.28
N LEU A 67 -0.50 -1.92 3.42
CA LEU A 67 -0.11 -0.52 3.24
C LEU A 67 0.89 -0.07 4.30
N LYS A 68 0.76 -0.59 5.53
CA LYS A 68 1.76 -0.41 6.59
C LYS A 68 3.11 -1.00 6.18
N ALA A 69 3.14 -2.24 5.68
CA ALA A 69 4.37 -2.89 5.23
C ALA A 69 5.06 -2.11 4.09
N ALA A 70 4.28 -1.60 3.12
CA ALA A 70 4.82 -0.77 2.04
C ALA A 70 5.47 0.51 2.57
N ARG A 71 4.77 1.23 3.46
CA ARG A 71 5.28 2.42 4.15
C ARG A 71 6.55 2.13 4.94
N ASP A 72 6.58 1.04 5.71
CA ASP A 72 7.74 0.68 6.54
C ASP A 72 8.95 0.31 5.70
N ALA A 73 8.73 -0.33 4.53
CA ALA A 73 9.78 -0.68 3.58
C ALA A 73 10.37 0.55 2.85
N ASN A 74 9.54 1.56 2.56
CA ASN A 74 10.01 2.82 1.94
C ASN A 74 9.26 4.04 2.48
N PRO A 75 9.66 4.58 3.65
CA PRO A 75 8.92 5.65 4.31
C PRO A 75 9.11 7.03 3.65
N LYS A 76 10.01 7.15 2.65
CA LYS A 76 10.21 8.38 1.87
C LYS A 76 9.21 8.52 0.72
N GLN A 77 8.51 7.44 0.35
CA GLN A 77 7.48 7.48 -0.69
C GLN A 77 6.17 8.05 -0.10
N GLU A 78 5.88 9.31 -0.38
CA GLU A 78 4.69 10.02 0.14
C GLU A 78 3.39 9.24 -0.09
N GLN A 79 3.22 8.66 -1.28
CA GLN A 79 2.02 7.92 -1.65
C GLN A 79 1.73 6.73 -0.71
N PHE A 80 2.76 6.14 -0.09
CA PHE A 80 2.57 5.02 0.84
C PHE A 80 1.94 5.49 2.15
N TRP A 81 2.30 6.68 2.64
CA TRP A 81 1.64 7.31 3.77
C TRP A 81 0.20 7.66 3.44
N ILE A 82 -0.04 8.29 2.29
CA ILE A 82 -1.40 8.66 1.85
C ILE A 82 -2.32 7.45 1.81
N SER A 83 -1.90 6.35 1.17
CA SER A 83 -2.75 5.16 1.07
C SER A 83 -2.96 4.49 2.43
N TYR A 84 -1.92 4.38 3.27
CA TYR A 84 -2.04 3.81 4.61
C TYR A 84 -3.02 4.60 5.48
N ILE A 85 -2.90 5.93 5.52
CA ILE A 85 -3.80 6.80 6.29
C ILE A 85 -5.22 6.74 5.71
N HIS A 86 -5.36 6.72 4.39
CA HIS A 86 -6.67 6.56 3.75
C HIS A 86 -7.36 5.25 4.15
N ALA A 87 -6.61 4.14 4.25
CA ALA A 87 -7.15 2.87 4.70
C ALA A 87 -7.61 2.93 6.17
N LEU A 88 -6.86 3.59 7.04
CA LEU A 88 -7.24 3.79 8.44
C LEU A 88 -8.52 4.63 8.55
N ILE A 89 -8.66 5.68 7.74
CA ILE A 89 -9.87 6.51 7.70
C ILE A 89 -11.07 5.68 7.24
N GLN A 90 -10.95 4.90 6.16
CA GLN A 90 -12.04 4.04 5.67
C GLN A 90 -12.41 2.93 6.67
N ALA A 91 -11.46 2.47 7.48
CA ALA A 91 -11.70 1.52 8.57
C ALA A 91 -12.26 2.17 9.85
N ASN A 92 -12.54 3.48 9.85
CA ASN A 92 -12.98 4.23 11.02
C ASN A 92 -11.97 4.20 12.20
N ARG A 93 -10.67 4.02 11.91
CA ARG A 93 -9.57 3.95 12.89
C ARG A 93 -8.96 5.34 13.10
N ALA A 94 -9.79 6.28 13.54
CA ALA A 94 -9.47 7.71 13.59
C ALA A 94 -8.21 8.05 14.40
N VAL A 95 -8.06 7.43 15.59
CA VAL A 95 -6.90 7.65 16.46
C VAL A 95 -5.59 7.23 15.78
N GLU A 96 -5.61 6.11 15.06
CA GLU A 96 -4.43 5.62 14.35
C GLU A 96 -4.13 6.45 13.10
N ALA A 97 -5.18 6.91 12.40
CA ALA A 97 -5.02 7.82 11.27
C ALA A 97 -4.34 9.14 11.68
N GLY A 98 -4.77 9.73 12.81
CA GLY A 98 -4.15 10.95 13.36
C GLY A 98 -2.67 10.76 13.67
N LYS A 99 -2.32 9.69 14.41
CA LYS A 99 -0.92 9.35 14.69
C LYS A 99 -0.10 9.14 13.41
N ALA A 100 -0.66 8.44 12.43
CA ALA A 100 0.01 8.18 11.17
C ALA A 100 0.24 9.46 10.34
N ILE A 101 -0.65 10.46 10.43
CA ILE A 101 -0.45 11.78 9.83
C ILE A 101 0.72 12.50 10.50
N GLU A 102 0.79 12.50 11.83
CA GLU A 102 1.88 13.11 12.60
C GLU A 102 3.23 12.47 12.27
N ASP A 103 3.30 11.14 12.26
CA ASP A 103 4.50 10.40 11.90
C ASP A 103 4.91 10.65 10.45
N GLY A 104 3.95 10.64 9.53
CA GLY A 104 4.19 10.91 8.11
C GLY A 104 4.80 12.29 7.89
N LYS A 105 4.30 13.34 8.56
CA LYS A 105 4.83 14.71 8.44
C LYS A 105 6.31 14.82 8.79
N ARG A 106 6.82 13.96 9.69
CA ARG A 106 8.23 13.97 10.11
C ARG A 106 9.18 13.36 9.08
N ILE A 107 8.69 12.49 8.20
CA ILE A 107 9.54 11.61 7.38
C ILE A 107 9.35 11.79 5.87
N GLY A 108 8.10 11.94 5.40
CA GLY A 108 7.84 11.87 3.96
C GLY A 108 6.45 12.30 3.47
N LEU A 109 5.56 12.78 4.34
CA LEU A 109 4.24 13.30 3.97
C LEU A 109 4.28 14.82 3.91
N SER A 110 3.95 15.41 2.76
CA SER A 110 3.91 16.87 2.61
C SER A 110 2.79 17.49 3.46
N GLY A 111 3.00 18.73 3.89
CA GLY A 111 1.97 19.49 4.60
C GLY A 111 0.69 19.73 3.79
N LYS A 112 0.74 19.65 2.45
CA LYS A 112 -0.46 19.69 1.60
C LYS A 112 -1.24 18.38 1.71
N ALA A 113 -0.58 17.24 1.54
CA ALA A 113 -1.21 15.93 1.64
C ALA A 113 -1.77 15.68 3.05
N ALA A 114 -1.01 16.07 4.09
CA ALA A 114 -1.45 15.95 5.48
C ALA A 114 -2.76 16.72 5.75
N ARG A 115 -2.86 18.00 5.31
CA ARG A 115 -4.08 18.80 5.48
C ARG A 115 -5.30 18.17 4.81
N VAL A 116 -5.14 17.57 3.63
CA VAL A 116 -6.24 16.86 2.96
C VAL A 116 -6.70 15.66 3.78
N LEU A 117 -5.77 14.93 4.41
CA LEU A 117 -6.09 13.77 5.24
C LEU A 117 -6.73 14.17 6.58
N GLU A 118 -6.28 15.27 7.20
CA GLU A 118 -6.88 15.87 8.41
C GLU A 118 -8.33 16.27 8.16
N GLN A 119 -8.60 16.97 7.06
CA GLN A 119 -9.97 17.33 6.66
C GLN A 119 -10.88 16.11 6.47
N ARG A 120 -10.36 15.02 5.91
CA ARG A 120 -11.12 13.77 5.76
C ARG A 120 -11.38 13.06 7.08
N LEU A 121 -10.48 13.23 8.04
CA LEU A 121 -10.61 12.69 9.38
C LEU A 121 -11.53 13.55 10.26
N GLY A 122 -11.80 14.80 9.86
CA GLY A 122 -12.62 15.75 10.61
C GLY A 122 -11.87 16.46 11.74
N VAL A 123 -10.55 16.59 11.61
CA VAL A 123 -9.65 17.26 12.57
C VAL A 123 -8.94 18.46 11.98
#